data_AF-A0A7W0PUL5-F1
#
_entry.id   AF-A0A7W0PUL5-F1
#
_cell.length_a   1.000
_cell.length_b   1.000
_cell.length_c   1.000
_cell.angle_alpha   90.00
_cell.angle_beta   90.00
_cell.angle_gamma   90.00
#
_symmetry.space_group_name_H-M   'P 1'
#
loop_
_entity.id
_entity.type
_entity.pdbx_description
1 polymer ?
#
loop_
_entity_poly.entity_id
_entity_poly.type
_entity_poly.pdbx_seq_one_letter_code
_entity_poly.pdbx_strand_id
1 'polypeptide(L)'
;MEVDLKASRLLTAQIARLVERGDVVAAERLRERRRAIDARFDPAQALAGTVRYLSSARERLGRDDLAVVSYHMGIGNLTNVLLAYAPGDLTVPDLALPDLVGEEDLSWARVFFDTTPDRNGGADALLARLGDDSPTYYWRVLAAQEIMRLYREDSERLQELDLLHAAKGSAEEALHPPFETERFADATDLQEAWDENVLQPLPDDPGRLGFAVHPSMGELAPRLGQPRELYRGLRAEALAVLVFIGTRVQAISAANQPLEVTSSLRDDAYQELLRTGNPEAAQGYSLHTTGFAFDILRRYESGAQAQAFQFLLDDLTARNLIAWVREPAAIHVTVSSEAEILVPLMLEES
;
A
#
# COMPACT_ATOMS: atom_id res chain seq x y z
N MET A 1 -3.14 21.88 -28.99
CA MET A 1 -4.03 20.72 -29.15
C MET A 1 -5.44 21.26 -29.05
N GLU A 2 -6.23 21.17 -30.12
CA GLU A 2 -7.60 21.70 -30.14
C GLU A 2 -8.54 20.70 -29.45
N VAL A 3 -9.36 21.19 -28.51
CA VAL A 3 -10.20 20.33 -27.66
C VAL A 3 -11.54 21.02 -27.42
N ASP A 4 -12.62 20.46 -27.95
CA ASP A 4 -13.97 20.78 -27.48
C ASP A 4 -14.30 19.94 -26.24
N LEU A 5 -13.95 20.47 -25.07
CA LEU A 5 -14.12 19.78 -23.78
C LEU A 5 -15.59 19.43 -23.50
N LYS A 6 -16.54 20.28 -23.91
CA LYS A 6 -17.95 20.07 -23.62
C LYS A 6 -18.50 18.93 -24.46
N ALA A 7 -18.26 18.94 -25.77
CA ALA A 7 -18.71 17.89 -26.66
C ALA A 7 -17.99 16.55 -26.37
N SER A 8 -16.69 16.59 -26.03
CA SER A 8 -15.92 15.40 -25.67
C SER A 8 -16.45 14.70 -24.41
N ARG A 9 -16.83 15.46 -23.37
CA ARG A 9 -17.47 14.91 -22.16
C ARG A 9 -18.82 14.29 -22.45
N LEU A 10 -19.65 14.93 -23.27
CA LEU A 10 -20.95 14.40 -23.69
C LEU A 10 -20.80 13.07 -24.44
N LEU A 11 -19.89 13.00 -25.41
CA LEU A 11 -19.60 11.77 -26.15
C LEU A 11 -19.09 10.66 -25.23
N THR A 12 -18.21 10.99 -24.28
CA THR A 12 -17.69 10.02 -23.31
C THR A 12 -18.81 9.39 -22.47
N ALA A 13 -19.75 10.19 -21.97
CA ALA A 13 -20.90 9.68 -21.22
C ALA A 13 -21.84 8.82 -22.09
N GLN A 14 -22.03 9.19 -23.36
CA GLN A 14 -22.85 8.40 -24.29
C GLN A 14 -22.19 7.07 -24.65
N ILE A 15 -20.87 7.07 -24.90
CA ILE A 15 -20.08 5.85 -25.16
C ILE A 15 -20.23 4.88 -23.98
N ALA A 16 -20.04 5.36 -22.74
CA ALA A 16 -20.15 4.51 -21.55
C ALA A 16 -21.51 3.80 -21.46
N ARG A 17 -22.60 4.54 -21.68
CA ARG A 17 -23.97 3.97 -21.69
C ARG A 17 -24.21 2.96 -22.80
N LEU A 18 -23.60 3.14 -23.98
CA LEU A 18 -23.75 2.21 -25.10
C LEU A 18 -22.97 0.92 -24.84
N VAL A 19 -21.76 1.03 -24.27
CA VAL A 19 -20.96 -0.12 -23.86
C VAL A 19 -21.68 -0.94 -22.80
N GLU A 20 -22.27 -0.29 -21.79
CA GLU A 20 -23.06 -0.95 -20.75
C GLU A 20 -24.27 -1.71 -21.32
N ARG A 21 -24.85 -1.21 -22.42
CA ARG A 21 -25.98 -1.84 -23.13
C ARG A 21 -25.56 -2.90 -24.15
N GLY A 22 -24.26 -3.14 -24.34
CA GLY A 22 -23.73 -4.07 -25.33
C GLY A 22 -23.76 -3.55 -26.78
N ASP A 23 -24.07 -2.27 -27.02
CA ASP A 23 -24.08 -1.68 -28.37
C ASP A 23 -22.68 -1.16 -28.76
N VAL A 24 -21.79 -2.12 -29.03
CA VAL A 24 -20.38 -1.87 -29.35
C VAL A 24 -20.22 -1.06 -30.63
N VAL A 25 -21.07 -1.30 -31.65
CA VAL A 25 -20.98 -0.64 -32.95
C VAL A 25 -21.34 0.85 -32.84
N ALA A 26 -22.41 1.19 -32.11
CA ALA A 26 -22.75 2.60 -31.88
C ALA A 26 -21.69 3.29 -31.02
N ALA A 27 -21.13 2.60 -30.02
CA ALA A 27 -20.05 3.12 -29.19
C ALA A 27 -18.80 3.47 -30.02
N GLU A 28 -18.40 2.63 -30.98
CA GLU A 28 -17.27 2.91 -31.87
C GLU A 28 -17.48 4.15 -32.75
N ARG A 29 -18.68 4.34 -33.30
CA ARG A 29 -19.01 5.55 -34.07
C ARG A 29 -18.88 6.82 -33.23
N LEU A 30 -19.28 6.77 -31.96
CA LEU A 30 -19.10 7.89 -31.05
C LEU A 30 -17.63 8.09 -30.64
N ARG A 31 -16.83 7.02 -30.53
CA ARG A 31 -15.38 7.11 -30.31
C ARG A 31 -14.70 7.82 -31.49
N GLU A 32 -15.03 7.46 -32.73
CA GLU A 32 -14.54 8.16 -33.93
C GLU A 32 -14.90 9.65 -33.92
N ARG A 33 -16.17 9.96 -33.61
CA ARG A 33 -16.61 11.36 -33.50
C ARG A 33 -15.87 12.12 -32.40
N ARG A 34 -15.57 11.46 -31.27
CA ARG A 34 -14.79 12.06 -30.18
C ARG A 34 -13.35 12.34 -30.61
N ARG A 35 -12.71 11.43 -31.35
CA ARG A 35 -11.36 11.64 -31.90
C ARG A 35 -11.28 12.87 -32.80
N ALA A 36 -12.32 13.15 -33.57
CA ALA A 36 -12.35 14.30 -34.47
C ALA A 36 -12.45 15.67 -33.76
N ILE A 37 -12.90 15.70 -32.50
CA ILE A 37 -13.13 16.96 -31.74
C ILE A 37 -12.22 17.12 -30.52
N ASP A 38 -11.48 16.07 -30.17
CA ASP A 38 -10.60 16.04 -29.02
C ASP A 38 -9.35 15.23 -29.38
N ALA A 39 -8.32 15.96 -29.78
CA ALA A 39 -7.05 15.41 -30.23
C ALA A 39 -6.32 14.57 -29.16
N ARG A 40 -6.75 14.58 -27.90
CA ARG A 40 -6.24 13.65 -26.86
C ARG A 40 -6.66 12.20 -27.11
N PHE A 41 -7.71 11.98 -27.91
CA PHE A 41 -8.16 10.63 -28.29
C PHE A 41 -7.62 10.17 -29.65
N ASP A 42 -6.91 11.02 -30.37
CA ASP A 42 -6.10 10.62 -31.54
C ASP A 42 -4.81 9.96 -31.04
N PRO A 43 -4.58 8.65 -31.30
CA PRO A 43 -3.43 7.94 -30.75
C PRO A 43 -2.08 8.53 -31.18
N ALA A 44 -1.95 8.96 -32.44
CA ALA A 44 -0.69 9.49 -32.95
C ALA A 44 -0.37 10.85 -32.34
N GLN A 45 -1.36 11.73 -32.23
CA GLN A 45 -1.20 13.03 -31.60
C GLN A 45 -0.99 12.93 -30.10
N ALA A 46 -1.68 12.01 -29.42
CA ALA A 46 -1.48 11.73 -28.00
C ALA A 46 -0.05 11.26 -27.73
N LEU A 47 0.43 10.24 -28.46
CA LEU A 47 1.81 9.74 -28.34
C LEU A 47 2.84 10.84 -28.62
N ALA A 48 2.66 11.61 -29.69
CA ALA A 48 3.56 12.72 -30.00
C ALA A 48 3.55 13.79 -28.88
N GLY A 49 2.39 14.04 -28.27
CA GLY A 49 2.25 14.91 -27.10
C GLY A 49 3.01 14.40 -25.89
N THR A 50 2.84 13.12 -25.55
CA THR A 50 3.54 12.46 -24.44
C THR A 50 5.05 12.46 -24.65
N VAL A 51 5.54 12.14 -25.85
CA VAL A 51 6.98 12.16 -26.17
C VAL A 51 7.56 13.56 -25.97
N ARG A 52 6.89 14.60 -26.51
CA ARG A 52 7.33 15.99 -26.30
C ARG A 52 7.39 16.35 -24.82
N TYR A 53 6.36 16.00 -24.06
CA TYR A 53 6.33 16.26 -22.62
C TYR A 53 7.50 15.58 -21.90
N LEU A 54 7.66 14.27 -22.10
CA LEU A 54 8.68 13.48 -21.40
C LEU A 54 10.09 13.91 -21.79
N SER A 55 10.34 14.28 -23.05
CA SER A 55 11.62 14.84 -23.48
C SER A 55 11.93 16.17 -22.78
N SER A 56 10.97 17.10 -22.74
CA SER A 56 11.14 18.37 -22.03
C SER A 56 11.26 18.19 -20.51
N ALA A 57 10.55 17.24 -19.93
CA ALA A 57 10.65 16.91 -18.51
C ALA A 57 12.03 16.34 -18.18
N ARG A 58 12.54 15.39 -18.98
CA ARG A 58 13.88 14.82 -18.83
C ARG A 58 14.98 15.86 -18.95
N GLU A 59 14.88 16.79 -19.92
CA GLU A 59 15.85 17.89 -20.05
C GLU A 59 15.88 18.79 -18.80
N ARG A 60 14.73 19.00 -18.15
CA ARG A 60 14.61 19.87 -16.96
C ARG A 60 14.93 19.17 -15.65
N LEU A 61 14.68 17.87 -15.55
CA LEU A 61 14.78 17.07 -14.32
C LEU A 61 15.99 16.15 -14.31
N GLY A 62 16.68 15.96 -15.44
CA GLY A 62 17.91 15.19 -15.55
C GLY A 62 17.76 13.66 -15.61
N ARG A 63 16.57 13.09 -15.32
CA ARG A 63 16.36 11.62 -15.28
C ARG A 63 14.99 11.19 -15.82
N ASP A 64 14.91 9.93 -16.27
CA ASP A 64 13.70 9.35 -16.87
C ASP A 64 12.58 9.07 -15.85
N ASP A 65 12.92 8.56 -14.66
CA ASP A 65 11.96 8.30 -13.58
C ASP A 65 11.28 9.58 -13.09
N LEU A 66 12.06 10.65 -12.91
CA LEU A 66 11.55 11.98 -12.60
C LEU A 66 10.70 12.55 -13.75
N ALA A 67 11.10 12.34 -15.01
CA ALA A 67 10.28 12.74 -16.15
C ALA A 67 8.92 12.02 -16.17
N VAL A 68 8.91 10.71 -15.89
CA VAL A 68 7.68 9.90 -15.86
C VAL A 68 6.77 10.32 -14.70
N VAL A 69 7.29 10.42 -13.47
CA VAL A 69 6.46 10.80 -12.32
C VAL A 69 5.88 12.20 -12.47
N SER A 70 6.66 13.12 -13.06
CA SER A 70 6.20 14.48 -13.34
C SER A 70 5.00 14.52 -14.28
N TYR A 71 4.71 13.47 -15.06
CA TYR A 71 3.58 13.45 -15.99
C TYR A 71 2.24 13.66 -15.29
N HIS A 72 2.09 13.16 -14.06
CA HIS A 72 0.86 13.33 -13.27
C HIS A 72 0.91 14.59 -12.40
N MET A 73 1.98 14.79 -11.64
CA MET A 73 2.08 15.92 -10.71
C MET A 73 2.49 17.25 -11.36
N GLY A 74 3.05 17.22 -12.57
CA GLY A 74 3.62 18.36 -13.26
C GLY A 74 5.08 18.64 -12.85
N ILE A 75 5.89 19.09 -13.82
CA ILE A 75 7.33 19.41 -13.62
C ILE A 75 7.52 20.40 -12.46
N GLY A 76 6.72 21.48 -12.39
CA GLY A 76 6.89 22.50 -11.36
C GLY A 76 6.63 22.02 -9.93
N ASN A 77 5.64 21.15 -9.75
CA ASN A 77 5.37 20.57 -8.43
C ASN A 77 6.50 19.62 -8.02
N LEU A 78 6.96 18.77 -8.95
CA LEU A 78 8.10 17.89 -8.69
C LEU A 78 9.37 18.69 -8.38
N THR A 79 9.64 19.78 -9.10
CA THR A 79 10.77 20.68 -8.78
C THR A 79 10.71 21.18 -7.34
N ASN A 80 9.54 21.63 -6.86
CA ASN A 80 9.40 22.09 -5.48
C ASN A 80 9.64 20.96 -4.47
N VAL A 81 9.19 19.74 -4.76
CA VAL A 81 9.45 18.56 -3.92
C VAL A 81 10.95 18.25 -3.86
N LEU A 82 11.64 18.25 -5.01
CA LEU A 82 13.08 17.96 -5.07
C LEU A 82 13.91 19.00 -4.32
N LEU A 83 13.54 20.29 -4.42
CA LEU A 83 14.20 21.36 -3.66
C LEU A 83 13.94 21.25 -2.16
N ALA A 84 12.73 20.86 -1.75
CA ALA A 84 12.41 20.64 -0.33
C ALA A 84 13.03 19.36 0.24
N TYR A 85 13.39 18.41 -0.62
CA TYR A 85 14.10 17.18 -0.26
C TYR A 85 15.61 17.38 -0.16
N ALA A 86 16.18 18.21 -1.04
CA ALA A 86 17.62 18.43 -1.10
C ALA A 86 18.18 19.06 0.19
N PRO A 87 19.43 18.73 0.58
CA PRO A 87 20.05 19.31 1.75
C PRO A 87 20.37 20.80 1.54
N GLY A 88 20.05 21.63 2.54
CA GLY A 88 20.37 23.07 2.55
C GLY A 88 19.28 23.98 1.97
N ASP A 89 19.43 25.29 2.16
CA ASP A 89 18.52 26.31 1.62
C ASP A 89 18.90 26.60 0.15
N LEU A 90 18.73 25.59 -0.71
CA LEU A 90 19.06 25.70 -2.12
C LEU A 90 17.89 26.35 -2.87
N THR A 91 18.17 27.51 -3.46
CA THR A 91 17.25 28.15 -4.38
C THR A 91 17.66 27.83 -5.82
N VAL A 92 16.68 27.65 -6.73
CA VAL A 92 16.92 27.39 -8.18
C VAL A 92 17.91 28.37 -8.85
N PRO A 93 18.08 29.63 -8.40
CA PRO A 93 19.14 30.50 -8.90
C PRO A 93 20.58 30.00 -8.68
N ASP A 94 20.83 29.14 -7.68
CA ASP A 94 22.19 28.73 -7.28
C ASP A 94 22.68 27.45 -7.99
N LEU A 95 21.76 26.59 -8.46
CA LEU A 95 22.06 25.39 -9.26
C LEU A 95 20.93 25.09 -10.26
N ALA A 96 21.29 24.64 -11.47
CA ALA A 96 20.30 24.09 -12.39
C ALA A 96 19.78 22.75 -11.85
N LEU A 97 18.47 22.50 -11.96
CA LEU A 97 17.84 21.31 -11.37
C LEU A 97 18.46 19.96 -11.84
N PRO A 98 18.88 19.77 -13.11
CA PRO A 98 19.60 18.57 -13.52
C PRO A 98 20.93 18.37 -12.79
N ASP A 99 21.65 19.45 -12.49
CA ASP A 99 22.92 19.39 -11.77
C ASP A 99 22.67 18.97 -10.31
N LEU A 100 21.67 19.56 -9.66
CA LEU A 100 21.23 19.13 -8.32
C LEU A 100 20.88 17.64 -8.28
N VAL A 101 20.09 17.18 -9.26
CA VAL A 101 19.68 15.77 -9.36
C VAL A 101 20.88 14.85 -9.56
N GLY A 102 21.89 15.28 -10.33
CA GLY A 102 23.12 14.54 -10.55
C GLY A 102 24.06 14.53 -9.35
N GLU A 103 24.29 15.67 -8.71
CA GLU A 103 25.18 15.84 -7.56
C GLU A 103 24.66 15.10 -6.33
N GLU A 104 23.35 15.19 -6.07
CA GLU A 104 22.71 14.56 -4.91
C GLU A 104 22.19 13.14 -5.20
N ASP A 105 22.38 12.61 -6.42
CA ASP A 105 21.83 11.34 -6.91
C ASP A 105 20.34 11.15 -6.55
N LEU A 106 19.52 12.11 -6.98
CA LEU A 106 18.09 12.12 -6.70
C LEU A 106 17.35 11.23 -7.71
N SER A 107 16.94 10.04 -7.28
CA SER A 107 15.96 9.22 -7.99
C SER A 107 14.57 9.40 -7.40
N TRP A 108 13.51 9.12 -8.18
CA TRP A 108 12.16 9.11 -7.63
C TRP A 108 12.00 8.08 -6.52
N ALA A 109 12.60 6.90 -6.67
CA ALA A 109 12.59 5.87 -5.65
C ALA A 109 13.17 6.36 -4.32
N ARG A 110 14.32 7.04 -4.36
CA ARG A 110 14.94 7.63 -3.18
C ARG A 110 14.03 8.69 -2.56
N VAL A 111 13.59 9.68 -3.34
CA VAL A 111 12.76 10.77 -2.82
C VAL A 111 11.45 10.23 -2.22
N PHE A 112 10.79 9.29 -2.90
CA PHE A 112 9.54 8.69 -2.44
C PHE A 112 9.72 7.91 -1.13
N PHE A 113 10.66 6.97 -1.07
CA PHE A 113 10.84 6.09 0.10
C PHE A 113 11.65 6.72 1.23
N ASP A 114 12.36 7.81 0.99
CA ASP A 114 13.16 8.50 2.01
C ASP A 114 12.40 9.68 2.65
N THR A 115 11.32 10.15 2.02
CA THR A 115 10.46 11.21 2.56
C THR A 115 9.46 10.64 3.56
N THR A 116 9.54 11.09 4.81
CA THR A 116 8.60 10.78 5.89
C THR A 116 8.19 12.07 6.61
N PRO A 117 7.10 12.08 7.40
CA PRO A 117 6.71 13.29 8.13
C PRO A 117 7.80 13.84 9.07
N ASP A 118 8.64 12.95 9.62
CA ASP A 118 9.77 13.28 10.51
C ASP A 118 11.13 13.38 9.80
N ARG A 119 11.21 13.09 8.50
CA ARG A 119 12.43 13.21 7.69
C ARG A 119 12.10 13.73 6.29
N ASN A 120 12.64 14.90 5.93
CA ASN A 120 12.24 15.65 4.73
C ASN A 120 10.78 16.12 4.78
N GLY A 121 10.29 16.53 5.97
CA GLY A 121 8.89 16.92 6.20
C GLY A 121 8.38 18.06 5.32
N GLY A 122 9.26 18.90 4.76
CA GLY A 122 8.90 19.89 3.74
C GLY A 122 8.45 19.26 2.42
N ALA A 123 9.18 18.24 1.96
CA ALA A 123 8.83 17.45 0.79
C ALA A 123 7.54 16.64 1.04
N ASP A 124 7.43 16.02 2.22
CA ASP A 124 6.23 15.29 2.65
C ASP A 124 4.98 16.19 2.58
N ALA A 125 5.06 17.38 3.17
CA ALA A 125 3.96 18.35 3.15
C ALA A 125 3.58 18.80 1.73
N LEU A 126 4.52 18.87 0.79
CA LEU A 126 4.23 19.18 -0.61
C LEU A 126 3.54 18.00 -1.31
N LEU A 127 4.00 16.78 -1.09
CA LEU A 127 3.39 15.57 -1.67
C LEU A 127 1.97 15.37 -1.15
N ALA A 128 1.75 15.51 0.16
CA ALA A 128 0.44 15.39 0.78
C ALA A 128 -0.59 16.42 0.25
N ARG A 129 -0.13 17.59 -0.23
CA ARG A 129 -1.00 18.64 -0.79
C ARG A 129 -1.51 18.34 -2.20
N LEU A 130 -0.89 17.42 -2.94
CA LEU A 130 -1.35 17.07 -4.29
C LEU A 130 -2.74 16.42 -4.26
N GLY A 131 -3.07 15.72 -3.17
CA GLY A 131 -4.43 15.22 -2.90
C GLY A 131 -4.94 14.18 -3.91
N ASP A 132 -4.04 13.60 -4.71
CA ASP A 132 -4.33 12.60 -5.73
C ASP A 132 -3.22 11.53 -5.77
N ASP A 133 -3.31 10.60 -6.73
CA ASP A 133 -2.35 9.51 -6.93
C ASP A 133 -0.99 9.95 -7.51
N SER A 134 -0.70 11.24 -7.53
CA SER A 134 0.56 11.78 -8.06
C SER A 134 1.82 11.11 -7.53
N PRO A 135 1.99 10.90 -6.20
CA PRO A 135 3.21 10.28 -5.69
C PRO A 135 3.37 8.82 -6.13
N THR A 136 2.27 8.12 -6.42
CA THR A 136 2.28 6.70 -6.81
C THR A 136 2.29 6.49 -8.33
N TYR A 137 2.27 7.56 -9.13
CA TYR A 137 2.13 7.46 -10.57
C TYR A 137 3.25 6.65 -11.24
N TYR A 138 4.50 6.84 -10.81
CA TYR A 138 5.63 6.08 -11.35
C TYR A 138 5.45 4.56 -11.14
N TRP A 139 5.03 4.17 -9.92
CA TRP A 139 4.76 2.77 -9.57
C TRP A 139 3.62 2.19 -10.41
N ARG A 140 2.57 2.98 -10.66
CA ARG A 140 1.45 2.58 -11.52
C ARG A 140 1.89 2.35 -12.97
N VAL A 141 2.83 3.14 -13.48
CA VAL A 141 3.41 2.92 -14.82
C VAL A 141 4.22 1.63 -14.86
N LEU A 142 5.05 1.35 -13.85
CA LEU A 142 5.79 0.09 -13.76
C LEU A 142 4.86 -1.12 -13.63
N ALA A 143 3.82 -1.04 -12.81
CA ALA A 143 2.81 -2.08 -12.69
C ALA A 143 2.08 -2.32 -14.03
N ALA A 144 1.74 -1.26 -14.77
CA ALA A 144 1.14 -1.39 -16.09
C ALA A 144 2.11 -2.04 -17.11
N GLN A 145 3.41 -1.74 -17.03
CA GLN A 145 4.41 -2.42 -17.86
C GLN A 145 4.47 -3.91 -17.54
N GLU A 146 4.42 -4.29 -16.27
CA GLU A 146 4.47 -5.69 -15.85
C GLU A 146 3.19 -6.44 -16.24
N ILE A 147 2.00 -5.86 -16.05
CA ILE A 147 0.74 -6.43 -16.53
C ILE A 147 0.80 -6.69 -18.04
N MET A 148 1.33 -5.72 -18.81
CA MET A 148 1.46 -5.86 -20.26
C MET A 148 2.49 -6.91 -20.66
N ARG A 149 3.54 -7.11 -19.85
CA ARG A 149 4.52 -8.18 -20.04
C ARG A 149 3.89 -9.55 -19.77
N LEU A 150 3.26 -9.74 -18.60
CA LEU A 150 2.54 -10.96 -18.23
C LEU A 150 1.46 -11.29 -19.27
N TYR A 151 0.68 -10.31 -19.72
CA TYR A 151 -0.32 -10.54 -20.77
C TYR A 151 0.28 -11.14 -22.06
N ARG A 152 1.52 -10.77 -22.44
CA ARG A 152 2.18 -11.28 -23.66
C ARG A 152 2.93 -12.59 -23.44
N GLU A 153 3.49 -12.77 -22.24
CA GLU A 153 4.50 -13.80 -21.97
C GLU A 153 4.00 -14.89 -21.01
N ASP A 154 3.07 -14.56 -20.12
CA ASP A 154 2.57 -15.44 -19.05
C ASP A 154 1.14 -15.05 -18.62
N SER A 155 0.17 -15.36 -19.50
CA SER A 155 -1.23 -15.01 -19.26
C SER A 155 -1.87 -15.82 -18.13
N GLU A 156 -1.31 -16.98 -17.78
CA GLU A 156 -1.79 -17.80 -16.68
C GLU A 156 -1.44 -17.14 -15.35
N ARG A 157 -0.19 -16.69 -15.17
CA ARG A 157 0.20 -15.92 -13.99
C ARG A 157 -0.59 -14.63 -13.84
N LEU A 158 -0.89 -13.93 -14.94
CA LEU A 158 -1.73 -12.73 -14.87
C LEU A 158 -3.14 -13.04 -14.36
N GLN A 159 -3.76 -14.13 -14.83
CA GLN A 159 -5.10 -14.55 -14.37
C GLN A 159 -5.08 -14.98 -12.91
N GLU A 160 -4.04 -15.68 -12.48
CA GLU A 160 -3.85 -16.07 -11.09
C GLU A 160 -3.76 -14.83 -10.18
N LEU A 161 -2.90 -13.87 -10.52
CA LEU A 161 -2.79 -12.60 -9.77
C LEU A 161 -4.11 -11.83 -9.74
N ASP A 162 -4.84 -11.77 -10.86
CA ASP A 162 -6.16 -11.13 -10.92
C ASP A 162 -7.14 -11.77 -9.94
N LEU A 163 -7.17 -13.12 -9.86
CA LEU A 163 -8.01 -13.84 -8.91
C LEU A 163 -7.60 -13.55 -7.45
N LEU A 164 -6.30 -13.58 -7.14
CA LEU A 164 -5.80 -13.31 -5.79
C LEU A 164 -6.08 -11.87 -5.34
N HIS A 165 -5.89 -10.89 -6.23
CA HIS A 165 -6.18 -9.48 -5.94
C HIS A 165 -7.69 -9.19 -5.86
N ALA A 166 -8.54 -9.96 -6.56
CA ALA A 166 -9.99 -9.78 -6.54
C ALA A 166 -10.69 -10.56 -5.42
N ALA A 167 -10.02 -11.51 -4.77
CA ALA A 167 -10.62 -12.37 -3.74
C ALA A 167 -11.16 -11.56 -2.54
N LYS A 168 -10.47 -10.48 -2.17
CA LYS A 168 -10.80 -9.65 -0.99
C LYS A 168 -10.59 -8.17 -1.25
N GLY A 169 -10.99 -7.35 -0.28
CA GLY A 169 -10.79 -5.89 -0.29
C GLY A 169 -9.33 -5.44 -0.10
N SER A 170 -8.41 -6.38 0.09
CA SER A 170 -6.96 -6.21 0.22
C SER A 170 -6.24 -7.15 -0.76
N ALA A 171 -4.93 -6.92 -0.98
CA ALA A 171 -4.06 -7.83 -1.72
C ALA A 171 -3.51 -8.98 -0.85
N GLU A 172 -4.16 -9.33 0.27
CA GLU A 172 -3.60 -10.26 1.25
C GLU A 172 -3.37 -11.68 0.70
N GLU A 173 -4.25 -12.16 -0.18
CA GLU A 173 -4.09 -13.48 -0.81
C GLU A 173 -3.04 -13.47 -1.92
N ALA A 174 -2.64 -12.30 -2.43
CA ALA A 174 -1.48 -12.17 -3.32
C ALA A 174 -0.15 -12.26 -2.54
N LEU A 175 -0.14 -11.82 -1.28
CA LEU A 175 1.02 -11.98 -0.39
C LEU A 175 1.15 -13.40 0.15
N HIS A 176 0.01 -14.02 0.46
CA HIS A 176 -0.08 -15.36 1.04
C HIS A 176 -1.18 -16.16 0.35
N PRO A 177 -0.88 -16.83 -0.77
CA PRO A 177 -1.89 -17.58 -1.50
C PRO A 177 -2.35 -18.81 -0.70
N PRO A 178 -3.66 -19.14 -0.68
CA PRO A 178 -4.19 -20.24 0.13
C PRO A 178 -3.67 -21.64 -0.22
N PHE A 179 -3.08 -21.80 -1.42
CA PHE A 179 -2.51 -23.05 -1.89
C PHE A 179 -1.00 -23.18 -1.65
N GLU A 180 -0.34 -22.10 -1.20
CA GLU A 180 1.10 -22.05 -0.89
C GLU A 180 1.37 -21.78 0.59
N THR A 181 0.46 -21.09 1.28
CA THR A 181 0.65 -20.71 2.67
C THR A 181 0.06 -21.74 3.63
N GLU A 182 0.93 -22.28 4.49
CA GLU A 182 0.55 -23.16 5.58
C GLU A 182 -0.38 -22.46 6.59
N ARG A 183 -1.37 -23.21 7.09
CA ARG A 183 -2.36 -22.75 8.05
C ARG A 183 -2.37 -23.64 9.27
N PHE A 184 -2.66 -23.04 10.43
CA PHE A 184 -2.99 -23.75 11.64
C PHE A 184 -4.45 -24.20 11.56
N ALA A 185 -4.67 -25.49 11.31
CA ALA A 185 -6.00 -26.07 11.25
C ALA A 185 -6.59 -26.22 12.66
N ASP A 186 -5.76 -26.55 13.65
CA ASP A 186 -6.18 -26.72 15.03
C ASP A 186 -5.16 -26.25 16.08
N ALA A 187 -5.54 -26.40 17.35
CA ALA A 187 -4.72 -26.00 18.49
C ALA A 187 -3.42 -26.82 18.64
N THR A 188 -3.35 -28.03 18.09
CA THR A 188 -2.12 -28.82 18.07
C THR A 188 -1.13 -28.21 17.09
N ASP A 189 -1.57 -27.81 15.89
CA ASP A 189 -0.71 -27.11 14.93
C ASP A 189 -0.12 -25.81 15.52
N LEU A 190 -0.96 -25.04 16.25
CA LEU A 190 -0.49 -23.85 16.97
C LEU A 190 0.56 -24.20 18.03
N GLN A 191 0.33 -25.23 18.84
CA GLN A 191 1.26 -25.64 19.89
C GLN A 191 2.60 -26.11 19.30
N GLU A 192 2.57 -26.87 18.20
CA GLU A 192 3.77 -27.29 17.49
C GLU A 192 4.56 -26.08 16.96
N ALA A 193 3.87 -25.10 16.37
CA ALA A 193 4.50 -23.87 15.88
C ALA A 193 5.12 -23.02 17.01
N TRP A 194 4.55 -23.04 18.22
CA TRP A 194 5.17 -22.45 19.41
C TRP A 194 6.41 -23.22 19.85
N ASP A 195 6.32 -24.55 19.93
CA ASP A 195 7.41 -25.42 20.38
C ASP A 195 8.62 -25.35 19.43
N GLU A 196 8.37 -25.17 18.13
CA GLU A 196 9.37 -25.00 17.08
C GLU A 196 9.89 -23.57 16.93
N ASN A 197 9.38 -22.60 17.71
CA ASN A 197 9.71 -21.17 17.64
C ASN A 197 9.40 -20.52 16.27
N VAL A 198 8.46 -21.11 15.52
CA VAL A 198 7.87 -20.48 14.33
C VAL A 198 7.05 -19.25 14.74
N LEU A 199 6.41 -19.32 15.91
CA LEU A 199 5.66 -18.24 16.53
C LEU A 199 6.47 -17.55 17.63
N GLN A 200 6.33 -16.24 17.71
CA GLN A 200 6.93 -15.36 18.71
C GLN A 200 5.83 -14.72 19.58
N PRO A 201 6.06 -14.59 20.89
CA PRO A 201 5.10 -13.94 21.79
C PRO A 201 5.00 -12.45 21.48
N LEU A 202 3.80 -11.89 21.64
CA LEU A 202 3.63 -10.44 21.62
C LEU A 202 4.26 -9.84 22.90
N PRO A 203 5.30 -9.00 22.78
CA PRO A 203 5.93 -8.38 23.95
C PRO A 203 4.99 -7.38 24.65
N ASP A 204 5.13 -7.27 25.97
CA ASP A 204 4.34 -6.34 26.81
C ASP A 204 5.22 -5.18 27.29
N ASP A 205 5.48 -4.23 26.38
CA ASP A 205 6.21 -3.00 26.67
C ASP A 205 5.65 -1.83 25.83
N PRO A 206 4.39 -1.41 26.09
CA PRO A 206 3.71 -0.43 25.25
C PRO A 206 4.38 0.94 25.22
N GLY A 207 5.12 1.30 26.27
CA GLY A 207 5.85 2.56 26.34
C GLY A 207 7.00 2.64 25.34
N ARG A 208 7.72 1.52 25.14
CA ARG A 208 8.83 1.42 24.19
C ARG A 208 8.36 1.06 22.78
N LEU A 209 7.36 0.20 22.66
CA LEU A 209 6.97 -0.41 21.39
C LEU A 209 5.84 0.33 20.67
N GLY A 210 5.14 1.24 21.34
CA GLY A 210 4.05 2.01 20.75
C GLY A 210 2.79 1.20 20.39
N PHE A 211 2.70 -0.06 20.82
CA PHE A 211 1.50 -0.89 20.74
C PHE A 211 1.24 -1.67 22.05
N ALA A 212 -0.02 -2.03 22.29
CA ALA A 212 -0.44 -2.84 23.43
C ALA A 212 -1.36 -3.97 22.98
N VAL A 213 -1.29 -5.12 23.64
CA VAL A 213 -2.24 -6.23 23.41
C VAL A 213 -3.56 -5.90 24.10
N HIS A 214 -4.64 -5.80 23.33
CA HIS A 214 -5.96 -5.52 23.87
C HIS A 214 -6.46 -6.69 24.75
N PRO A 215 -7.11 -6.44 25.91
CA PRO A 215 -7.52 -7.50 26.84
C PRO A 215 -8.48 -8.55 26.26
N SER A 216 -9.21 -8.21 25.20
CA SER A 216 -10.12 -9.14 24.50
C SER A 216 -9.41 -10.08 23.51
N MET A 217 -8.13 -9.88 23.21
CA MET A 217 -7.42 -10.78 22.29
C MET A 217 -7.40 -12.20 22.86
N GLY A 218 -7.86 -13.17 22.07
CA GLY A 218 -8.01 -14.57 22.47
C GLY A 218 -9.23 -14.86 23.36
N GLU A 219 -10.20 -13.95 23.48
CA GLU A 219 -11.33 -14.11 24.43
C GLU A 219 -12.19 -15.37 24.23
N LEU A 220 -12.20 -15.96 23.02
CA LEU A 220 -12.94 -17.18 22.75
C LEU A 220 -12.16 -18.46 23.08
N ALA A 221 -10.85 -18.37 23.33
CA ALA A 221 -10.00 -19.53 23.60
C ALA A 221 -10.53 -20.42 24.75
N PRO A 222 -11.04 -19.87 25.88
CA PRO A 222 -11.61 -20.68 26.94
C PRO A 222 -12.81 -21.54 26.52
N ARG A 223 -13.57 -21.14 25.47
CA ARG A 223 -14.68 -21.94 24.94
C ARG A 223 -14.20 -23.18 24.17
N LEU A 224 -12.94 -23.16 23.72
CA LEU A 224 -12.25 -24.27 23.08
C LEU A 224 -11.42 -25.09 24.08
N GLY A 225 -11.45 -24.75 25.37
CA GLY A 225 -10.60 -25.37 26.38
C GLY A 225 -9.12 -24.98 26.27
N GLN A 226 -8.81 -23.89 25.56
CA GLN A 226 -7.45 -23.41 25.32
C GLN A 226 -7.12 -22.15 26.12
N PRO A 227 -5.85 -21.92 26.48
CA PRO A 227 -5.40 -20.66 27.07
C PRO A 227 -5.44 -19.53 26.03
N ARG A 228 -5.54 -18.27 26.48
CA ARG A 228 -5.57 -17.11 25.55
C ARG A 228 -4.22 -16.92 24.87
N GLU A 229 -3.16 -17.26 25.58
CA GLU A 229 -1.76 -17.14 25.22
C GLU A 229 -1.44 -17.92 23.93
N LEU A 230 -2.12 -19.06 23.70
CA LEU A 230 -1.99 -19.84 22.47
C LEU A 230 -2.30 -19.01 21.22
N TYR A 231 -3.16 -17.99 21.34
CA TYR A 231 -3.63 -17.13 20.26
C TYR A 231 -3.02 -15.71 20.31
N ARG A 232 -1.93 -15.51 21.06
CA ARG A 232 -1.26 -14.21 21.27
C ARG A 232 0.19 -14.24 20.81
N GLY A 233 0.38 -14.46 19.53
CA GLY A 233 1.69 -14.52 18.90
C GLY A 233 1.62 -14.14 17.43
N LEU A 234 2.77 -14.08 16.79
CA LEU A 234 2.92 -13.80 15.37
C LEU A 234 4.16 -14.55 14.85
N ARG A 235 4.23 -14.78 13.55
CA ARG A 235 5.53 -15.10 12.91
C ARG A 235 6.47 -13.90 13.06
N ALA A 236 7.78 -14.15 13.01
CA ALA A 236 8.80 -13.14 13.29
C ALA A 236 8.69 -11.90 12.39
N GLU A 237 8.39 -12.08 11.11
CA GLU A 237 8.22 -11.02 10.12
C GLU A 237 7.03 -10.13 10.48
N ALA A 238 5.90 -10.74 10.85
CA ALA A 238 4.70 -10.03 11.26
C ALA A 238 4.90 -9.27 12.58
N LEU A 239 5.62 -9.87 13.53
CA LEU A 239 5.99 -9.20 14.77
C LEU A 239 6.93 -8.01 14.52
N ALA A 240 7.92 -8.17 13.65
CA ALA A 240 8.86 -7.10 13.30
C ALA A 240 8.13 -5.91 12.66
N VAL A 241 7.19 -6.15 11.74
CA VAL A 241 6.34 -5.11 11.17
C VAL A 241 5.46 -4.44 12.22
N LEU A 242 4.86 -5.19 13.14
CA LEU A 242 4.04 -4.62 14.22
C LEU A 242 4.89 -3.70 15.12
N VAL A 243 6.09 -4.13 15.51
CA VAL A 243 7.05 -3.32 16.28
C VAL A 243 7.46 -2.07 15.52
N PHE A 244 7.79 -2.21 14.23
CA PHE A 244 8.12 -1.08 13.37
C PHE A 244 6.96 -0.07 13.29
N ILE A 245 5.73 -0.54 13.05
CA ILE A 245 4.54 0.32 13.01
C ILE A 245 4.34 1.04 14.34
N GLY A 246 4.31 0.32 15.46
CA GLY A 246 4.06 0.92 16.78
C GLY A 246 5.08 2.00 17.13
N THR A 247 6.38 1.67 17.01
CA THR A 247 7.47 2.59 17.34
C THR A 247 7.50 3.82 16.42
N ARG A 248 7.28 3.64 15.11
CA ARG A 248 7.29 4.75 14.15
C ARG A 248 6.04 5.62 14.25
N VAL A 249 4.86 5.05 14.49
CA VAL A 249 3.65 5.86 14.76
C VAL A 249 3.85 6.72 16.00
N GLN A 250 4.40 6.15 17.08
CA GLN A 250 4.69 6.88 18.31
C GLN A 250 5.69 8.02 18.05
N ALA A 251 6.79 7.75 17.34
CA ALA A 251 7.82 8.73 17.01
C ALA A 251 7.30 9.88 16.14
N ILE A 252 6.51 9.58 15.11
CA ILE A 252 5.98 10.58 14.17
C ILE A 252 4.88 11.43 14.82
N SER A 253 3.98 10.82 15.58
CA SER A 253 2.81 11.50 16.13
C SER A 253 3.02 12.11 17.51
N ALA A 254 4.11 11.75 18.20
CA ALA A 254 4.34 12.04 19.61
C ALA A 254 3.20 11.59 20.55
N ALA A 255 2.42 10.58 20.14
CA ALA A 255 1.36 10.01 20.96
C ALA A 255 1.94 9.26 22.19
N ASN A 256 1.24 9.34 23.31
CA ASN A 256 1.57 8.59 24.52
C ASN A 256 0.77 7.29 24.62
N GLN A 257 -0.44 7.25 24.05
CA GLN A 257 -1.25 6.04 24.01
C GLN A 257 -0.77 5.12 22.88
N PRO A 258 -0.52 3.84 23.17
CA PRO A 258 -0.14 2.87 22.16
C PRO A 258 -1.30 2.58 21.21
N LEU A 259 -0.98 2.05 20.02
CA LEU A 259 -1.98 1.37 19.18
C LEU A 259 -2.45 0.08 19.88
N GLU A 260 -3.73 -0.24 19.84
CA GLU A 260 -4.26 -1.44 20.48
C GLU A 260 -4.40 -2.58 19.46
N VAL A 261 -3.65 -3.66 19.65
CA VAL A 261 -3.74 -4.87 18.82
C VAL A 261 -4.86 -5.76 19.36
N THR A 262 -5.85 -6.10 18.54
CA THR A 262 -7.07 -6.81 18.96
C THR A 262 -7.14 -8.26 18.53
N SER A 263 -6.43 -8.64 17.47
CA SER A 263 -6.36 -10.02 16.95
C SER A 263 -4.98 -10.32 16.40
N SER A 264 -4.55 -11.58 16.48
CA SER A 264 -3.33 -12.11 15.85
C SER A 264 -3.57 -13.52 15.32
N LEU A 265 -3.30 -14.56 16.11
CA LEU A 265 -3.47 -15.97 15.70
C LEU A 265 -4.90 -16.47 15.83
N ARG A 266 -5.28 -17.40 14.95
CA ARG A 266 -6.50 -18.21 14.98
C ARG A 266 -6.19 -19.62 14.48
N ASP A 267 -7.00 -20.58 14.88
CA ASP A 267 -7.17 -21.86 14.19
C ASP A 267 -8.59 -21.92 13.57
N ASP A 268 -8.92 -23.00 12.84
CA ASP A 268 -10.22 -23.10 12.17
C ASP A 268 -11.39 -23.13 13.18
N ALA A 269 -11.19 -23.74 14.36
CA ALA A 269 -12.22 -23.82 15.40
C ALA A 269 -12.52 -22.44 16.03
N TYR A 270 -11.48 -21.64 16.29
CA TYR A 270 -11.60 -20.27 16.79
C TYR A 270 -12.26 -19.37 15.74
N GLN A 271 -11.88 -19.51 14.47
CA GLN A 271 -12.47 -18.77 13.36
C GLN A 271 -13.96 -19.08 13.20
N GLU A 272 -14.37 -20.34 13.34
CA GLU A 272 -15.78 -20.73 13.29
C GLU A 272 -16.58 -20.16 14.47
N LEU A 273 -16.02 -20.17 15.69
CA LEU A 273 -16.65 -19.52 16.84
C LEU A 273 -16.87 -18.02 16.62
N LEU A 274 -15.86 -17.32 16.07
CA LEU A 274 -15.99 -15.90 15.70
C LEU A 274 -17.14 -15.70 14.70
N ARG A 275 -17.24 -16.53 13.67
CA ARG A 275 -18.30 -16.44 12.65
C ARG A 275 -19.70 -16.63 13.21
N THR A 276 -19.87 -17.53 14.18
CA THR A 276 -21.19 -17.72 14.81
C THR A 276 -21.62 -16.53 15.68
N GLY A 277 -20.68 -15.73 16.18
CA GLY A 277 -20.94 -14.54 17.01
C GLY A 277 -20.83 -13.19 16.29
N ASN A 278 -20.20 -13.15 15.11
CA ASN A 278 -19.90 -11.94 14.36
C ASN A 278 -20.18 -12.13 12.85
N PRO A 279 -21.24 -11.51 12.31
CA PRO A 279 -21.56 -11.55 10.88
C PRO A 279 -20.45 -11.00 9.97
N GLU A 280 -19.54 -10.19 10.53
CA GLU A 280 -18.43 -9.56 9.81
C GLU A 280 -17.17 -10.44 9.74
N ALA A 281 -17.14 -11.60 10.41
CA ALA A 281 -16.02 -12.52 10.28
C ALA A 281 -15.91 -13.00 8.82
N ALA A 282 -14.73 -12.87 8.23
CA ALA A 282 -14.47 -13.23 6.82
C ALA A 282 -15.00 -14.63 6.50
N GLN A 283 -15.78 -14.73 5.41
CA GLN A 283 -16.21 -16.01 4.85
C GLN A 283 -15.04 -16.58 4.04
N GLY A 284 -14.45 -17.71 4.47
CA GLY A 284 -13.37 -18.40 3.75
C GLY A 284 -12.01 -18.30 4.44
N TYR A 285 -10.94 -18.39 3.62
CA TYR A 285 -9.55 -18.37 4.07
C TYR A 285 -9.26 -17.14 4.94
N SER A 286 -8.70 -17.33 6.15
CA SER A 286 -8.34 -16.24 7.06
C SER A 286 -6.83 -16.21 7.28
N LEU A 287 -6.21 -15.04 7.08
CA LEU A 287 -4.76 -14.86 7.25
C LEU A 287 -4.34 -14.89 8.74
N HIS A 288 -5.28 -14.77 9.67
CA HIS A 288 -4.98 -15.03 11.08
C HIS A 288 -4.64 -16.51 11.36
N THR A 289 -5.02 -17.43 10.47
CA THR A 289 -4.64 -18.86 10.56
C THR A 289 -3.23 -19.14 10.06
N THR A 290 -2.49 -18.14 9.57
CA THR A 290 -1.12 -18.33 9.06
C THR A 290 -0.07 -17.70 9.97
N GLY A 291 -0.46 -16.84 10.90
CA GLY A 291 0.45 -16.08 11.76
C GLY A 291 1.08 -14.84 11.11
N PHE A 292 0.67 -14.50 9.88
CA PHE A 292 1.14 -13.31 9.16
C PHE A 292 0.21 -12.10 9.30
N ALA A 293 -0.89 -12.20 10.04
CA ALA A 293 -1.87 -11.12 10.15
C ALA A 293 -2.21 -10.71 11.58
N PHE A 294 -2.48 -9.42 11.76
CA PHE A 294 -2.95 -8.84 13.01
C PHE A 294 -3.95 -7.71 12.75
N ASP A 295 -4.77 -7.43 13.76
CA ASP A 295 -5.76 -6.35 13.72
C ASP A 295 -5.39 -5.25 14.71
N ILE A 296 -5.44 -3.99 14.28
CA ILE A 296 -5.25 -2.82 15.13
C ILE A 296 -6.57 -2.09 15.28
N LEU A 297 -7.00 -1.81 16.53
CA LEU A 297 -8.22 -1.08 16.81
C LEU A 297 -8.16 0.32 16.19
N ARG A 298 -9.26 0.74 15.56
CA ARG A 298 -9.42 2.08 14.98
C ARG A 298 -9.78 3.13 16.03
N ARG A 299 -8.97 3.20 17.07
CA ARG A 299 -9.05 4.18 18.16
C ARG A 299 -7.68 4.81 18.32
N TYR A 300 -7.66 6.13 18.26
CA TYR A 300 -6.43 6.91 18.29
C TYR A 300 -6.54 8.00 19.34
N GLU A 301 -5.44 8.34 19.99
CA GLU A 301 -5.32 9.46 20.92
C GLU A 301 -5.64 10.78 20.22
N SER A 302 -5.18 10.92 18.98
CA SER A 302 -5.27 12.16 18.22
C SER A 302 -5.36 11.93 16.72
N GLY A 303 -5.74 12.99 15.98
CA GLY A 303 -5.68 12.99 14.52
C GLY A 303 -4.24 12.81 13.99
N ALA A 304 -3.23 13.26 14.72
CA ALA A 304 -1.83 13.09 14.34
C ALA A 304 -1.41 11.61 14.41
N GLN A 305 -1.84 10.87 15.43
CA GLN A 305 -1.61 9.43 15.52
C GLN A 305 -2.30 8.67 14.38
N ALA A 306 -3.55 9.05 14.07
CA ALA A 306 -4.27 8.46 12.95
C ALA A 306 -3.58 8.70 11.60
N GLN A 307 -3.06 9.91 11.38
CA GLN A 307 -2.32 10.28 10.16
C GLN A 307 -0.97 9.58 10.07
N ALA A 308 -0.23 9.48 11.17
CA ALA A 308 1.03 8.75 11.22
C ALA A 308 0.83 7.26 10.92
N PHE A 309 -0.23 6.65 11.46
CA PHE A 309 -0.56 5.26 11.17
C PHE A 309 -0.96 5.08 9.70
N GLN A 310 -1.81 5.96 9.15
CA GLN A 310 -2.15 5.94 7.73
C GLN A 310 -0.91 6.07 6.82
N PHE A 311 0.00 6.99 7.15
CA PHE A 311 1.26 7.16 6.41
C PHE A 311 2.07 5.85 6.36
N LEU A 312 2.25 5.16 7.49
CA LEU A 312 2.99 3.90 7.51
C LEU A 312 2.27 2.78 6.77
N LEU A 313 0.93 2.72 6.85
CA LEU A 313 0.16 1.75 6.07
C LEU A 313 0.42 1.94 4.56
N ASP A 314 0.44 3.20 4.10
CA ASP A 314 0.68 3.52 2.69
C ASP A 314 2.14 3.28 2.27
N ASP A 315 3.13 3.68 3.08
CA ASP A 315 4.56 3.45 2.81
C ASP A 315 4.91 1.95 2.77
N LEU A 316 4.47 1.18 3.77
CA LEU A 316 4.74 -0.26 3.83
C LEU A 316 4.03 -1.03 2.70
N THR A 317 2.82 -0.60 2.30
CA THR A 317 2.13 -1.17 1.13
C THR A 317 2.91 -0.87 -0.15
N ALA A 318 3.42 0.36 -0.32
CA ALA A 318 4.22 0.72 -1.49
C ALA A 318 5.54 -0.05 -1.59
N ARG A 319 6.08 -0.52 -0.46
CA ARG A 319 7.25 -1.40 -0.38
C ARG A 319 6.93 -2.89 -0.56
N ASN A 320 5.66 -3.25 -0.75
CA ASN A 320 5.18 -4.63 -0.78
C ASN A 320 5.42 -5.42 0.53
N LEU A 321 5.54 -4.72 1.66
CA LEU A 321 5.78 -5.36 2.96
C LEU A 321 4.48 -5.74 3.67
N ILE A 322 3.37 -5.08 3.33
CA ILE A 322 2.04 -5.39 3.87
C ILE A 322 0.95 -5.24 2.82
N ALA A 323 -0.19 -5.87 3.09
CA ALA A 323 -1.50 -5.49 2.57
C ALA A 323 -2.40 -5.15 3.77
N TRP A 324 -3.34 -4.21 3.61
CA TRP A 324 -4.26 -3.86 4.67
C TRP A 324 -5.67 -3.57 4.15
N VAL A 325 -6.65 -3.71 5.02
CA VAL A 325 -8.03 -3.29 4.76
C VAL A 325 -8.64 -2.65 6.02
N ARG A 326 -9.47 -1.64 5.79
CA ARG A 326 -10.25 -1.01 6.84
C ARG A 326 -11.52 -1.79 7.11
N GLU A 327 -11.61 -2.35 8.31
CA GLU A 327 -12.83 -2.93 8.85
C GLU A 327 -13.60 -1.90 9.71
N PRO A 328 -14.85 -2.16 10.12
CA PRO A 328 -15.64 -1.22 10.91
C PRO A 328 -14.94 -0.75 12.21
N ALA A 329 -14.34 -1.69 12.95
CA ALA A 329 -13.71 -1.43 14.25
C ALA A 329 -12.17 -1.51 14.23
N ALA A 330 -11.57 -2.17 13.25
CA ALA A 330 -10.12 -2.42 13.18
C ALA A 330 -9.54 -2.12 11.80
N ILE A 331 -8.21 -2.01 11.74
CA ILE A 331 -7.42 -2.14 10.52
C ILE A 331 -6.84 -3.55 10.53
N HIS A 332 -7.22 -4.35 9.55
CA HIS A 332 -6.63 -5.66 9.31
C HIS A 332 -5.34 -5.48 8.51
N VAL A 333 -4.23 -6.02 9.01
CA VAL A 333 -2.91 -5.98 8.36
C VAL A 333 -2.43 -7.39 8.13
N THR A 334 -2.10 -7.72 6.88
CA THR A 334 -1.38 -8.93 6.49
C THR A 334 0.03 -8.55 6.08
N VAL A 335 1.03 -9.24 6.62
CA VAL A 335 2.45 -8.97 6.41
C VAL A 335 3.03 -9.92 5.37
N SER A 336 3.78 -9.38 4.41
CA SER A 336 4.50 -10.15 3.40
C SER A 336 5.66 -10.93 4.02
N SER A 337 5.98 -12.12 3.49
CA SER A 337 7.21 -12.83 3.85
C SER A 337 8.48 -12.01 3.53
N GLU A 338 8.42 -11.09 2.57
CA GLU A 338 9.54 -10.17 2.26
C GLU A 338 9.87 -9.21 3.41
N ALA A 339 9.00 -9.09 4.41
CA ALA A 339 9.27 -8.32 5.63
C ALA A 339 10.30 -8.98 6.57
N GLU A 340 10.82 -10.16 6.22
CA GLU A 340 11.98 -10.77 6.89
C GLU A 340 13.16 -9.79 7.04
N ILE A 341 13.32 -8.85 6.11
CA ILE A 341 14.34 -7.78 6.18
C ILE A 341 14.26 -6.93 7.45
N LEU A 342 13.10 -6.84 8.11
CA LEU A 342 12.90 -6.08 9.33
C LEU A 342 13.19 -6.88 10.60
N VAL A 343 13.26 -8.22 10.52
CA VAL A 343 13.49 -9.10 11.67
C VAL A 343 14.79 -8.76 12.39
N PRO A 344 15.98 -8.72 11.74
CA PRO A 344 17.21 -8.39 12.44
C PRO A 344 17.19 -6.96 13.02
N LEU A 345 16.57 -6.01 12.31
CA LEU A 345 16.51 -4.61 12.72
C LEU A 345 15.62 -4.38 13.95
N MET A 346 14.53 -5.13 14.07
CA MET A 346 13.50 -4.89 15.09
C MET A 346 13.58 -5.87 16.26
N LEU A 347 13.99 -7.13 16.01
CA LEU A 347 13.90 -8.21 16.98
C LEU A 347 15.26 -8.69 17.49
N GLU A 348 16.34 -8.56 16.71
CA GLU A 348 17.68 -9.01 17.13
C GLU A 348 18.52 -7.90 17.79
N GLU A 349 18.22 -6.62 17.53
CA GLU A 349 18.91 -5.47 18.16
C GLU A 349 18.24 -4.93 19.44
N SER A 350 17.27 -5.66 20.02
CA SER A 350 16.51 -5.27 21.24
C SER A 350 17.15 -5.69 22.56
#